data_AF-A0A6A6EMP7-F1
#
_entry.id   AF-A0A6A6EMP7-F1
#
_cell.length_a   1.000
_cell.length_b   1.000
_cell.length_c   1.000
_cell.angle_alpha   90.00
_cell.angle_beta   90.00
_cell.angle_gamma   90.00
#
_symmetry.space_group_name_H-M   'P 1'
#
loop_
_entity.id
_entity.type
_entity.pdbx_description
1 polymer ?
#
loop_
_entity_poly.entity_id
_entity_poly.type
_entity_poly.pdbx_seq_one_letter_code
_entity_poly.pdbx_strand_id
1 'polypeptide(L)'
;MYCCLVNMYTRRHMSYPGDALNAFSGIRSLLETEFQTNFVAGLPNRNFVDCLLWRRVMPFESLIRRELKGDKCQFPSWSWAGWKGEVMFFLSRPLPAKQRVHAHDILE
;
A
#
# COMPACT_ATOMS: atom_id res chain seq x y z
N MET A 1 3.87 2.83 -9.73
CA MET A 1 4.19 4.12 -9.08
C MET A 1 3.62 4.22 -7.66
N TYR A 2 2.29 4.30 -7.49
CA TYR A 2 1.61 4.53 -6.19
C TYR A 2 2.01 3.58 -5.04
N CYS A 3 1.98 2.27 -5.25
CA CYS A 3 2.25 1.30 -4.19
C CYS A 3 3.65 1.46 -3.57
N CYS A 4 4.66 1.74 -4.40
CA CYS A 4 6.02 2.00 -3.93
C CYS A 4 6.09 3.29 -3.10
N LEU A 5 5.38 4.34 -3.52
CA LEU A 5 5.33 5.61 -2.80
C LEU A 5 4.67 5.48 -1.43
N VAL A 6 3.55 4.75 -1.34
CA VAL A 6 2.90 4.47 -0.05
C VAL A 6 3.78 3.60 0.84
N ASN A 7 4.44 2.57 0.29
CA ASN A 7 5.39 1.75 1.04
C ASN A 7 6.52 2.62 1.63
N MET A 8 7.21 3.42 0.81
CA MET A 8 8.27 4.31 1.28
C MET A 8 7.78 5.36 2.28
N TYR A 9 6.56 5.87 2.10
CA TYR A 9 5.98 6.88 2.98
C TYR A 9 5.61 6.30 4.35
N THR A 10 4.98 5.13 4.39
CA THR A 10 4.53 4.47 5.63
C THR A 10 5.68 3.92 6.49
N ARG A 11 6.86 3.70 5.89
CA ARG A 11 8.11 3.42 6.63
C ARG A 11 8.56 4.56 7.54
N ARG A 12 8.13 5.79 7.28
CA ARG A 12 8.62 6.97 8.00
C ARG A 12 7.93 7.12 9.35
N HIS A 13 8.67 7.65 10.31
CA HIS A 13 8.11 8.09 11.58
C HIS A 13 7.50 9.49 11.42
N MET A 14 6.21 9.64 11.74
CA MET A 14 5.53 10.94 11.68
C MET A 14 5.47 11.58 13.06
N SER A 15 5.84 12.85 13.17
CA SER A 15 5.68 13.65 14.38
C SER A 15 4.20 13.85 14.74
N TYR A 16 3.34 14.00 13.72
CA TYR A 16 1.90 14.21 13.86
C TYR A 16 1.12 13.11 13.10
N PRO A 17 0.68 12.04 13.80
CA PRO A 17 0.01 10.91 13.14
C PRO A 17 -1.28 11.26 12.39
N GLY A 18 -1.97 12.35 12.79
CA GLY A 18 -3.22 12.83 12.18
C GLY A 18 -3.06 13.52 10.84
N ASP A 19 -1.84 13.92 10.50
CA ASP A 19 -1.56 14.58 9.23
C ASP A 19 -1.15 13.61 8.13
N ALA A 20 -1.35 12.29 8.31
CA ALA A 20 -0.88 11.29 7.36
C ALA A 20 -1.33 11.55 5.90
N LEU A 21 -2.59 11.92 5.67
CA LEU A 21 -3.07 12.27 4.33
C LEU A 21 -2.65 13.67 3.89
N ASN A 22 -2.61 14.63 4.82
CA ASN A 22 -2.16 16.01 4.55
C ASN A 22 -0.69 16.03 4.11
N ALA A 23 0.18 15.33 4.82
CA ALA A 23 1.59 15.20 4.51
C ALA A 23 1.86 14.32 3.28
N PHE A 24 0.90 13.50 2.83
CA PHE A 24 0.96 12.77 1.56
C PHE A 24 0.38 13.57 0.38
N SER A 25 -0.25 14.72 0.63
CA SER A 25 -1.02 15.47 -0.36
C SER A 25 -0.22 15.88 -1.61
N GLY A 26 1.05 16.25 -1.46
CA GLY A 26 1.91 16.59 -2.61
C GLY A 26 2.13 15.39 -3.55
N ILE A 27 2.36 14.20 -2.99
CA ILE A 27 2.48 12.95 -3.77
C ILE A 27 1.13 12.61 -4.41
N ARG A 28 0.04 12.76 -3.66
CA ARG A 28 -1.33 12.55 -4.16
C ARG A 28 -1.61 13.42 -5.38
N SER A 29 -1.34 14.73 -5.34
CA SER A 29 -1.64 15.64 -6.45
C SER A 29 -0.93 15.25 -7.75
N LEU A 30 0.31 14.77 -7.65
CA LEU A 30 1.05 14.23 -8.79
C LEU A 30 0.37 12.98 -9.34
N LEU A 31 0.02 12.03 -8.47
CA LEU A 31 -0.62 10.77 -8.85
C LEU A 31 -2.05 10.97 -9.40
N GLU A 32 -2.80 11.95 -8.89
CA GLU A 32 -4.12 12.31 -9.42
C GLU A 32 -4.03 12.73 -10.88
N THR A 33 -3.01 13.53 -11.21
CA THR A 33 -2.72 13.96 -12.58
C THR A 33 -2.26 12.80 -13.45
N GLU A 34 -1.29 12.00 -12.97
CA GLU A 34 -0.72 10.88 -13.73
C GLU A 34 -1.76 9.79 -14.02
N PHE A 35 -2.59 9.44 -13.04
CA PHE A 35 -3.55 8.34 -13.16
C PHE A 35 -4.94 8.80 -13.61
N GLN A 36 -5.14 10.11 -13.76
CA GLN A 36 -6.43 10.72 -14.09
C GLN A 36 -7.54 10.21 -13.16
N THR A 37 -7.28 10.24 -11.87
CA THR A 37 -8.19 9.72 -10.83
C THR A 37 -8.17 10.61 -9.60
N ASN A 38 -9.16 10.45 -8.73
CA ASN A 38 -9.16 11.06 -7.40
C ASN A 38 -8.81 10.02 -6.33
N PHE A 39 -8.57 10.48 -5.11
CA PHE A 39 -8.24 9.60 -3.99
C PHE A 39 -9.28 9.69 -2.88
N VAL A 40 -9.62 8.54 -2.31
CA VAL A 40 -10.52 8.40 -1.17
C VAL A 40 -9.73 7.81 -0.02
N ALA A 41 -9.60 8.56 1.07
CA ALA A 41 -8.81 8.20 2.26
C ALA A 41 -7.42 7.63 1.91
N GLY A 42 -6.72 8.22 0.93
CA GLY A 42 -5.37 7.81 0.54
C GLY A 42 -5.30 6.65 -0.46
N LEU A 43 -6.41 6.10 -0.93
CA LEU A 43 -6.47 5.10 -2.01
C LEU A 43 -6.98 5.72 -3.32
N PRO A 44 -6.39 5.40 -4.50
CA PRO A 44 -6.89 5.89 -5.78
C PRO A 44 -8.23 5.23 -6.13
N ASN A 45 -9.19 6.02 -6.61
CA ASN A 45 -10.53 5.53 -6.91
C ASN A 45 -10.56 4.58 -8.13
N ARG A 46 -9.74 4.82 -9.15
CA ARG A 46 -9.66 4.00 -10.37
C ARG A 46 -9.37 2.52 -10.12
N ASN A 47 -8.56 2.22 -9.11
CA ASN A 47 -8.15 0.85 -8.73
C ASN A 47 -8.41 0.59 -7.25
N PHE A 48 -9.51 1.15 -6.73
CA PHE A 48 -9.79 1.16 -5.30
C PHE A 48 -9.79 -0.25 -4.68
N VAL A 49 -10.45 -1.22 -5.34
CA VAL A 49 -10.55 -2.61 -4.86
C VAL A 49 -9.19 -3.28 -4.77
N ASP A 50 -8.33 -3.14 -5.79
CA ASP A 50 -6.97 -3.69 -5.75
C ASP A 50 -6.14 -3.00 -4.66
N CYS A 51 -6.34 -1.69 -4.49
CA CYS A 51 -5.63 -0.92 -3.49
C CYS A 51 -6.07 -1.27 -2.06
N LEU A 52 -7.29 -1.77 -1.85
CA LEU A 52 -7.73 -2.27 -0.53
C LEU A 52 -6.95 -3.51 -0.07
N LEU A 53 -6.25 -4.21 -0.98
CA LEU A 53 -5.45 -5.39 -0.67
C LEU A 53 -4.06 -5.06 -0.09
N TRP A 54 -3.86 -3.83 0.38
CA TRP A 54 -2.66 -3.48 1.14
C TRP A 54 -2.60 -4.32 2.43
N ARG A 55 -1.38 -4.60 2.88
CA ARG A 55 -1.13 -5.38 4.09
C ARG A 55 0.15 -4.94 4.77
N ARG A 56 0.33 -5.38 6.01
CA ARG A 56 1.61 -5.24 6.71
C ARG A 56 2.74 -5.95 5.97
N VAL A 57 3.95 -5.41 6.04
CA VAL A 57 5.15 -6.10 5.55
C VAL A 57 5.60 -7.12 6.60
N MET A 58 5.85 -8.36 6.19
CA MET A 58 6.38 -9.42 7.06
C MET A 58 7.90 -9.51 6.90
N PRO A 59 8.67 -9.88 7.94
CA PRO A 59 8.25 -10.25 9.30
C PRO A 59 8.16 -9.05 10.28
N PHE A 60 8.05 -7.82 9.78
CA PHE A 60 8.16 -6.59 10.56
C PHE A 60 7.02 -6.40 11.57
N GLU A 61 7.17 -5.38 12.41
CA GLU A 61 6.25 -5.02 13.50
C GLU A 61 4.78 -5.02 13.07
N SER A 62 3.92 -5.37 14.02
CA SER A 62 2.47 -5.30 13.84
C SER A 62 2.04 -3.86 13.57
N LEU A 63 1.03 -3.71 12.71
CA LEU A 63 0.43 -2.40 12.48
C LEU A 63 -0.35 -1.95 13.71
N ILE A 64 -0.11 -0.72 14.13
CA ILE A 64 -0.80 -0.10 15.26
C ILE A 64 -1.80 0.91 14.72
N ARG A 65 -3.04 0.90 15.21
CA ARG A 65 -4.05 1.88 14.80
C ARG A 65 -3.56 3.28 15.22
N ARG A 66 -3.62 4.25 14.31
CA ARG A 66 -3.30 5.65 14.64
C ARG A 66 -4.40 6.22 15.50
N GLU A 67 -4.09 6.44 16.77
CA GLU A 67 -4.95 7.17 17.69
C GLU A 67 -4.58 8.66 17.66
N LEU A 68 -5.60 9.51 17.70
CA LEU A 68 -5.42 10.95 17.84
C LEU A 68 -5.74 11.33 19.28
N LYS A 69 -5.00 12.29 19.84
CA LYS A 69 -5.22 12.73 21.22
C LYS A 69 -6.68 13.20 21.37
N GLY A 70 -7.46 12.42 22.12
CA GLY A 70 -8.84 12.76 22.48
C GLY A 70 -9.92 12.39 21.47
N ASP A 71 -9.59 11.78 20.34
CA ASP A 71 -10.60 11.46 19.31
C ASP A 71 -10.39 10.07 18.68
N LYS A 72 -11.49 9.45 18.25
CA LYS A 72 -11.43 8.19 17.50
C LYS A 72 -10.59 8.43 16.25
N CYS A 73 -9.82 7.42 15.81
CA CYS A 73 -9.03 7.51 14.59
C CYS A 73 -9.86 8.09 13.43
N GLN A 74 -9.49 9.27 12.95
CA GLN A 74 -10.22 10.00 11.89
C GLN A 74 -10.16 9.29 10.53
N PHE A 75 -9.24 8.33 10.38
CA PHE A 75 -9.11 7.55 9.16
C PHE A 75 -9.97 6.28 9.22
N PRO A 76 -10.61 5.89 8.11
CA PRO A 76 -11.28 4.60 8.00
C PRO A 76 -10.33 3.42 8.27
N SER A 77 -10.84 2.34 8.85
CA SER A 77 -10.03 1.15 9.17
C SER A 77 -9.42 0.47 7.94
N TRP A 78 -10.09 0.58 6.79
CA TRP A 78 -9.64 0.02 5.51
C TRP A 78 -8.57 0.87 4.79
N SER A 79 -8.26 2.06 5.30
CA SER A 79 -7.21 2.92 4.73
C SER A 79 -5.88 2.65 5.41
N TRP A 80 -4.79 2.55 4.64
CA TRP A 80 -3.43 2.47 5.19
C TRP A 80 -3.09 3.69 6.07
N ALA A 81 -3.71 4.85 5.82
CA ALA A 81 -3.46 6.06 6.59
C ALA A 81 -3.92 5.92 8.05
N GLY A 82 -4.84 5.00 8.33
CA GLY A 82 -5.28 4.67 9.68
C GLY A 82 -4.25 3.91 10.51
N TRP A 83 -3.13 3.49 9.94
CA TRP A 83 -2.19 2.58 10.59
C TRP A 83 -0.77 3.14 10.63
N LYS A 84 -0.07 2.88 11.74
CA LYS A 84 1.36 3.13 11.92
C LYS A 84 2.11 1.83 11.64
N GLY A 85 3.18 1.94 10.86
CA GLY A 85 3.99 0.81 10.41
C GLY A 85 3.99 0.71 8.89
N GLU A 86 4.93 -0.07 8.38
CA GLU A 86 5.14 -0.23 6.95
C GLU A 86 4.04 -1.09 6.30
N VAL A 87 3.49 -0.63 5.18
CA VAL A 87 2.54 -1.39 4.36
C VAL A 87 3.09 -1.68 2.98
N MET A 88 2.61 -2.76 2.37
CA MET A 88 2.86 -3.10 0.97
C MET A 88 1.56 -3.45 0.25
N PHE A 89 1.60 -3.38 -1.07
CA PHE A 89 0.52 -3.84 -1.95
C PHE A 89 1.02 -5.03 -2.76
N PHE A 90 0.12 -5.96 -3.08
CA PHE A 90 0.43 -7.05 -4.00
C PHE A 90 0.30 -6.57 -5.44
N LEU A 91 1.31 -5.85 -5.96
CA LEU A 91 1.44 -5.67 -7.40
C LEU A 91 2.78 -6.22 -7.87
N SER A 92 2.87 -7.55 -7.74
CA SER A 92 3.50 -8.48 -8.68
C SER A 92 3.43 -9.87 -8.05
N ARG A 93 2.48 -10.69 -8.49
CA ARG A 93 2.82 -12.11 -8.62
C ARG A 93 3.48 -12.21 -9.99
N PRO A 94 4.81 -12.34 -10.10
CA PRO A 94 5.30 -13.03 -11.28
C PRO A 94 4.58 -14.38 -11.28
N LEU A 95 3.86 -14.67 -12.38
CA LEU A 95 3.35 -16.02 -12.59
C LEU A 95 4.53 -16.97 -12.36
N PRO A 96 4.36 -18.06 -11.59
CA PRO A 96 5.41 -19.07 -11.54
C PRO A 96 5.74 -19.43 -12.98
N ALA A 97 7.00 -19.24 -13.38
CA ALA A 97 7.47 -19.61 -14.69
C ALA A 97 7.00 -21.06 -14.92
N LYS A 98 6.22 -21.29 -15.99
CA LYS A 98 5.82 -22.65 -16.37
C LYS A 98 7.07 -23.51 -16.33
N GLN A 99 7.12 -24.45 -15.41
CA GLN A 99 8.21 -25.40 -15.31
C GLN A 99 8.19 -26.16 -16.63
N ARG A 100 9.16 -25.85 -17.51
CA ARG A 100 9.37 -26.59 -18.74
C ARG A 100 9.67 -28.02 -18.29
N VAL A 101 8.69 -28.91 -18.49
CA VAL A 101 8.91 -30.34 -18.38
C VAL A 101 10.03 -30.66 -19.35
N HIS A 102 11.18 -31.10 -18.82
CA HIS A 102 12.28 -31.60 -19.65
C HIS A 102 11.77 -32.88 -20.32
N ALA A 103 11.32 -32.73 -21.58
CA ALA A 103 11.06 -33.85 -22.47
C ALA A 103 12.36 -34.19 -23.18
N HIS A 104 13.36 -34.71 -22.47
CA HIS A 104 14.53 -35.36 -23.03
C HIS A 104 15.12 -36.25 -21.95
N ASP A 105 14.57 -37.46 -21.80
CA ASP A 105 15.22 -38.64 -21.21
C ASP A 105 14.30 -39.85 -21.42
N ILE A 106 14.06 -40.23 -22.69
CA ILE A 106 13.82 -41.62 -23.11
C ILE A 106 14.35 -41.76 -24.54
N LEU A 107 15.66 -41.98 -24.66
CA LEU A 107 16.27 -42.78 -25.71
C LEU A 107 17.38 -43.61 -25.06
N GLU A 108 17.00 -44.75 -24.50
CA GLU A 108 17.72 -46.01 -24.62
C GLU A 108 16.70 -47.11 -24.95
#